data_AF-A0A9E5M3N9-F1
#
_entry.id   AF-A0A9E5M3N9-F1
#
_cell.length_a   1.000
_cell.length_b   1.000
_cell.length_c   1.000
_cell.angle_alpha   90.00
_cell.angle_beta   90.00
_cell.angle_gamma   90.00
#
_symmetry.space_group_name_H-M   'P 1'
#
loop_
_entity.id
_entity.type
_entity.pdbx_description
1 polymer ?
#
loop_
_entity_poly.entity_id
_entity_poly.type
_entity_poly.pdbx_seq_one_letter_code
_entity_poly.pdbx_strand_id
1 'polypeptide(L)'
;MSRGFKDRLTYKATPMQASVPASSANLGPGFDCLALALELRDTYVAQTISWMEERAKVVTGCASGFSVDPNIRALLFVPDTQLSTGKARKMLPEQISHKDASINSGRSALLVHALSSRPELLFAATQDLLHQSYRREAMPKSMDLVNKFRKAGVAAMISGAGPSVLVLHTATKAEHDDLIRSGGDYFKAIDLEISPTGVRIAAV
;
A
#
# COMPACT_ATOMS: atom_id res chain seq x y z
N MET A 1 33.36 37.26 -29.19
CA MET A 1 33.55 35.79 -29.16
C MET A 1 32.58 35.19 -28.16
N SER A 2 31.38 34.77 -28.60
CA SER A 2 30.45 33.98 -27.76
C SER A 2 30.28 32.60 -28.42
N ARG A 3 31.09 31.63 -27.97
CA ARG A 3 30.97 30.24 -28.41
C ARG A 3 30.10 29.47 -27.41
N GLY A 4 28.89 29.13 -27.88
CA GLY A 4 28.23 27.84 -27.71
C GLY A 4 28.11 27.26 -26.29
N PHE A 5 27.00 27.55 -25.62
CA PHE A 5 26.49 26.75 -24.50
C PHE A 5 25.26 25.91 -24.89
N LYS A 6 24.95 25.76 -26.19
CA LYS A 6 23.68 25.14 -26.65
C LYS A 6 23.72 23.66 -27.03
N ASP A 7 24.88 22.99 -27.10
CA ASP A 7 24.96 21.62 -27.66
C ASP A 7 25.62 20.56 -26.74
N ARG A 8 25.30 20.54 -25.44
CA ARG A 8 25.66 19.39 -24.57
C ARG A 8 24.54 18.98 -23.63
N LEU A 9 23.44 18.49 -24.19
CA LEU A 9 22.59 17.52 -23.50
C LEU A 9 22.84 16.16 -24.15
N THR A 10 23.60 15.30 -23.46
CA THR A 10 23.99 13.96 -23.93
C THR A 10 22.85 12.92 -23.82
N TYR A 11 21.63 13.35 -23.48
CA TYR A 11 20.48 12.47 -23.32
C TYR A 11 19.21 13.18 -23.82
N LYS A 12 18.63 12.67 -24.92
CA LYS A 12 17.26 12.99 -25.36
C LYS A 12 16.33 11.94 -24.76
N ALA A 13 15.72 12.24 -23.61
CA ALA A 13 14.65 11.40 -23.08
C ALA A 13 13.34 11.79 -23.77
N THR A 14 12.69 10.84 -24.44
CA THR A 14 11.32 11.04 -24.93
C THR A 14 10.39 11.06 -23.71
N PRO A 15 9.54 12.09 -23.53
CA PRO A 15 8.54 12.08 -22.47
C PRO A 15 7.60 10.89 -22.69
N MET A 16 7.43 10.07 -21.66
CA MET A 16 6.50 8.95 -21.66
C MET A 16 5.36 9.26 -20.70
N GLN A 17 4.15 8.88 -21.10
CA GLN A 17 2.99 8.99 -20.23
C GLN A 17 2.91 7.69 -19.41
N ALA A 18 2.91 7.84 -18.09
CA ALA A 18 2.74 6.74 -17.16
C ALA A 18 1.38 6.83 -16.51
N SER A 19 0.57 5.78 -16.65
CA SER A 19 -0.63 5.59 -15.83
C SER A 19 -0.23 4.77 -14.61
N VAL A 20 -0.24 5.43 -13.46
CA VAL A 20 0.19 4.86 -12.19
C VAL A 20 -1.07 4.59 -11.36
N PRO A 21 -1.37 3.32 -11.01
CA PRO A 21 -2.43 3.04 -10.06
C PRO A 21 -2.03 3.61 -8.69
N ALA A 22 -3.02 4.05 -7.92
CA ALA A 22 -2.87 4.30 -6.51
C ALA A 22 -2.35 3.02 -5.87
N SER A 23 -1.42 3.16 -4.94
CA SER A 23 -0.88 2.02 -4.23
C SER A 23 -1.15 2.17 -2.75
N SER A 24 -1.58 1.09 -2.12
CA SER A 24 -1.37 0.93 -0.68
C SER A 24 -0.08 0.14 -0.52
N ALA A 25 1.01 0.85 -0.22
CA ALA A 25 2.23 0.21 0.27
C ALA A 25 2.06 -0.15 1.74
N ASN A 26 2.96 -0.98 2.26
CA ASN A 26 3.14 -1.22 3.68
C ASN A 26 1.91 -1.87 4.36
N LEU A 27 1.44 -2.95 3.76
CA LEU A 27 0.20 -3.64 4.11
C LEU A 27 0.36 -4.49 5.37
N GLY A 28 -0.05 -3.95 6.51
CA GLY A 28 -0.03 -4.68 7.78
C GLY A 28 1.36 -5.27 8.07
N PRO A 29 1.50 -6.59 8.29
CA PRO A 29 2.80 -7.19 8.58
C PRO A 29 3.78 -7.15 7.40
N GLY A 30 3.28 -7.03 6.16
CA GLY A 30 4.07 -6.80 4.95
C GLY A 30 4.65 -5.39 4.81
N PHE A 31 4.72 -4.63 5.91
CA PHE A 31 5.30 -3.29 5.95
C PHE A 31 6.69 -3.25 5.30
N ASP A 32 6.94 -2.29 4.42
CA ASP A 32 8.17 -2.10 3.64
C ASP A 32 8.59 -3.26 2.71
N CYS A 33 7.79 -4.34 2.63
CA CYS A 33 8.08 -5.52 1.80
C CYS A 33 6.96 -5.87 0.80
N LEU A 34 5.73 -5.41 1.04
CA LEU A 34 4.55 -5.70 0.22
C LEU A 34 3.75 -4.43 -0.08
N ALA A 35 3.22 -4.36 -1.30
CA ALA A 35 2.34 -3.29 -1.76
C ALA A 35 1.25 -3.85 -2.68
N LEU A 36 0.08 -3.21 -2.69
CA LEU A 36 -1.03 -3.51 -3.59
C LEU A 36 -1.32 -2.30 -4.47
N ALA A 37 -1.44 -2.53 -5.77
CA ALA A 37 -1.94 -1.56 -6.73
C ALA A 37 -3.47 -1.59 -6.76
N LEU A 38 -4.09 -0.42 -6.78
CA LEU A 38 -5.53 -0.21 -6.73
C LEU A 38 -5.97 0.53 -8.01
N GLU A 39 -7.11 0.19 -8.59
CA GLU A 39 -7.60 0.69 -9.90
C GLU A 39 -7.92 2.21 -9.94
N LEU A 40 -7.75 2.93 -8.83
CA LEU A 40 -7.73 4.39 -8.82
C LEU A 40 -6.44 4.89 -9.49
N ARG A 41 -6.49 5.36 -10.74
CA ARG A 41 -5.28 5.73 -11.50
C ARG A 41 -5.04 7.23 -11.52
N ASP A 42 -3.77 7.59 -11.43
CA ASP A 42 -3.29 8.93 -11.71
C ASP A 42 -2.37 8.90 -12.94
N THR A 43 -2.41 9.96 -13.74
CA THR A 43 -1.65 10.03 -14.99
C THR A 43 -0.54 11.04 -14.85
N TYR A 44 0.68 10.53 -14.81
CA TYR A 44 1.88 11.34 -14.68
C TYR A 44 2.67 11.33 -15.99
N VAL A 45 3.20 12.49 -16.36
CA VAL A 45 4.35 12.55 -17.25
C VAL A 45 5.57 12.53 -16.33
N ALA A 46 6.25 11.40 -16.27
CA ALA A 46 7.35 11.18 -15.33
C ALA A 46 8.61 10.70 -16.08
N GLN A 47 9.78 11.14 -15.61
CA GLN A 47 11.04 10.47 -15.87
C GLN A 47 11.31 9.50 -14.71
N THR A 48 11.24 8.21 -14.98
CA THR A 48 11.44 7.17 -13.97
C THR A 48 12.92 6.91 -13.72
N ILE A 49 13.31 6.87 -12.44
CA ILE A 49 14.54 6.22 -11.97
C ILE A 49 14.11 5.13 -10.97
N SER A 50 14.53 3.89 -11.18
CA SER A 50 14.18 2.69 -10.39
C SER A 50 15.37 2.15 -9.57
N TRP A 51 15.12 1.22 -8.64
CA TRP A 51 16.07 0.58 -7.69
C TRP A 51 17.21 -0.24 -8.37
N MET A 52 18.03 -1.00 -7.63
CA MET A 52 19.43 -1.29 -7.99
C MET A 52 19.88 -2.76 -7.80
N GLU A 53 19.91 -3.58 -8.86
CA GLU A 53 20.77 -4.77 -9.02
C GLU A 53 22.01 -4.42 -9.86
N GLU A 54 23.21 -4.90 -9.51
CA GLU A 54 24.38 -4.72 -10.39
C GLU A 54 24.35 -5.76 -11.53
N ARG A 55 23.59 -5.47 -12.59
CA ARG A 55 23.70 -6.22 -13.86
C ARG A 55 24.62 -5.45 -14.79
N ALA A 56 25.74 -6.06 -15.18
CA ALA A 56 26.73 -5.41 -16.06
C ALA A 56 27.16 -4.00 -15.58
N LYS A 57 27.37 -3.84 -14.26
CA LYS A 57 27.72 -2.55 -13.60
C LYS A 57 26.61 -1.48 -13.62
N VAL A 58 25.37 -1.86 -13.94
CA VAL A 58 24.20 -0.98 -13.90
C VAL A 58 23.16 -1.53 -12.93
N VAL A 59 23.03 -0.80 -11.83
CA VAL A 59 21.89 -0.70 -10.93
C VAL A 59 20.52 -0.79 -11.66
N THR A 60 19.77 -1.88 -11.45
CA THR A 60 18.43 -2.09 -12.05
C THR A 60 17.37 -2.58 -11.07
N GLY A 61 16.17 -1.97 -11.06
CA GLY A 61 15.13 -2.28 -10.10
C GLY A 61 14.31 -3.46 -10.58
N CYS A 62 14.32 -4.56 -9.84
CA CYS A 62 13.56 -5.75 -10.19
C CYS A 62 12.30 -5.85 -9.32
N ALA A 63 11.19 -6.22 -9.95
CA ALA A 63 9.93 -6.54 -9.26
C ALA A 63 9.36 -7.81 -9.89
N SER A 64 8.81 -8.69 -9.04
CA SER A 64 8.06 -9.86 -9.47
C SER A 64 6.62 -9.71 -8.99
N GLY A 65 5.68 -9.65 -9.93
CA GLY A 65 4.26 -9.65 -9.60
C GLY A 65 3.78 -11.07 -9.27
N PHE A 66 2.67 -11.15 -8.54
CA PHE A 66 1.89 -12.37 -8.39
C PHE A 66 0.41 -12.03 -8.61
N SER A 67 -0.38 -13.03 -9.00
CA SER A 67 -1.82 -12.83 -9.20
C SER A 67 -2.53 -12.78 -7.85
N VAL A 68 -3.43 -11.81 -7.69
CA VAL A 68 -4.31 -11.71 -6.52
C VAL A 68 -5.62 -12.42 -6.85
N ASP A 69 -6.18 -13.13 -5.87
CA ASP A 69 -7.47 -13.80 -6.00
C ASP A 69 -8.55 -12.78 -6.44
N PRO A 70 -9.26 -13.05 -7.55
CA PRO A 70 -10.18 -12.08 -8.15
C PRO A 70 -11.44 -11.84 -7.30
N ASN A 71 -11.68 -12.62 -6.26
CA ASN A 71 -12.78 -12.40 -5.31
C ASN A 71 -12.43 -11.39 -4.23
N ILE A 72 -11.15 -11.03 -4.08
CA ILE A 72 -10.72 -10.02 -3.12
C ILE A 72 -11.17 -8.65 -3.60
N ARG A 73 -11.76 -7.89 -2.69
CA ARG A 73 -12.17 -6.50 -2.84
C ARG A 73 -11.46 -5.65 -1.79
N ALA A 74 -11.23 -4.39 -2.12
CA ALA A 74 -10.59 -3.43 -1.23
C ALA A 74 -11.54 -2.26 -0.95
N LEU A 75 -11.78 -1.99 0.33
CA LEU A 75 -12.55 -0.83 0.77
C LEU A 75 -11.62 0.10 1.54
N LEU A 76 -11.45 1.33 1.05
CA LEU A 76 -10.59 2.34 1.65
C LEU A 76 -11.42 3.38 2.37
N PHE A 77 -11.13 3.58 3.66
CA PHE A 77 -11.71 4.63 4.49
C PHE A 77 -10.72 5.78 4.61
N VAL A 78 -11.03 6.90 3.94
CA VAL A 78 -10.17 8.08 3.85
C VAL A 78 -10.72 9.17 4.78
N PRO A 79 -9.96 9.63 5.79
CA PRO A 79 -10.37 10.76 6.59
C PRO A 79 -10.03 12.09 5.88
N ASP A 80 -10.68 13.18 6.30
CA ASP A 80 -10.40 14.53 5.79
C ASP A 80 -9.08 15.13 6.31
N THR A 81 -8.39 14.43 7.23
CA THR A 81 -7.12 14.91 7.80
C THR A 81 -5.93 14.27 7.10
N GLN A 82 -4.89 15.08 6.84
CA GLN A 82 -3.61 14.60 6.32
C GLN A 82 -2.58 14.52 7.45
N LEU A 83 -1.82 13.43 7.47
CA LEU A 83 -0.69 13.26 8.39
C LEU A 83 0.60 13.28 7.59
N SER A 84 1.60 14.06 8.03
CA SER A 84 2.89 14.06 7.35
C SER A 84 3.60 12.73 7.57
N THR A 85 4.04 12.09 6.47
CA THR A 85 4.69 10.77 6.49
C THR A 85 5.99 10.77 7.31
N GLY A 86 6.68 11.91 7.38
CA GLY A 86 7.88 12.09 8.20
C GLY A 86 7.62 11.98 9.72
N LYS A 87 6.46 12.42 10.21
CA LYS A 87 6.09 12.27 11.64
C LYS A 87 5.74 10.82 11.97
N ALA A 88 5.01 10.13 11.08
CA ALA A 88 4.62 8.73 11.26
C ALA A 88 5.82 7.76 11.30
N ARG A 89 6.93 8.09 10.61
CA ARG A 89 8.16 7.28 10.61
C ARG A 89 8.96 7.41 11.91
N LYS A 90 8.97 8.59 12.54
CA LYS A 90 9.70 8.84 13.81
C LYS A 90 9.09 8.14 15.03
N MET A 91 7.90 7.56 14.88
CA MET A 91 7.16 6.91 15.96
C MET A 91 7.48 5.42 16.12
N LEU A 92 8.23 4.83 15.17
CA LEU A 92 8.63 3.44 15.28
C LEU A 92 9.80 3.32 16.26
N PRO A 93 9.79 2.32 17.16
CA PRO A 93 10.90 2.11 18.08
C PRO A 93 12.13 1.63 17.31
N GLU A 94 13.32 1.91 17.84
CA GLU A 94 14.58 1.40 17.28
C GLU A 94 14.72 -0.12 17.47
N GLN A 95 14.04 -0.69 18.46
CA GLN A 95 14.13 -2.10 18.82
C GLN A 95 12.73 -2.69 19.01
N ILE A 96 12.57 -3.93 18.55
CA ILE A 96 11.35 -4.74 18.68
C ILE A 96 11.70 -6.09 19.31
N SER A 97 10.72 -6.76 19.90
CA SER A 97 10.96 -8.08 20.46
C SER A 97 11.15 -9.12 19.34
N HIS A 98 12.06 -10.08 19.55
CA HIS A 98 12.24 -11.19 18.60
C HIS A 98 10.94 -12.00 18.40
N LYS A 99 10.11 -12.08 19.44
CA LYS A 99 8.80 -12.73 19.38
C LYS A 99 7.88 -12.04 18.38
N ASP A 100 7.72 -10.73 18.48
CA ASP A 100 6.85 -9.97 17.57
C ASP A 100 7.42 -9.96 16.15
N ALA A 101 8.75 -9.84 16.01
CA ALA A 101 9.43 -9.93 14.73
C ALA A 101 9.16 -11.27 14.02
N SER A 102 9.27 -12.38 14.75
CA SER A 102 9.01 -13.73 14.23
C SER A 102 7.55 -13.90 13.79
N ILE A 103 6.58 -13.51 14.64
CA ILE A 103 5.16 -13.59 14.31
C ILE A 103 4.83 -12.73 13.09
N ASN A 104 5.33 -11.49 13.05
CA ASN A 104 5.06 -10.57 11.97
C ASN A 104 5.65 -11.08 10.64
N SER A 105 6.87 -11.62 10.66
CA SER A 105 7.51 -12.22 9.48
C SER A 105 6.69 -13.39 8.92
N GLY A 106 6.20 -14.27 9.80
CA GLY A 106 5.32 -15.37 9.40
C GLY A 106 4.02 -14.87 8.77
N ARG A 107 3.46 -13.77 9.27
CA ARG A 107 2.26 -13.17 8.70
C ARG A 107 2.50 -12.48 7.35
N SER A 108 3.68 -11.92 7.11
CA SER A 108 4.03 -11.39 5.79
C SER A 108 4.03 -12.49 4.73
N ALA A 109 4.59 -13.65 5.05
CA ALA A 109 4.52 -14.82 4.17
C ALA A 109 3.08 -15.31 4.00
N LEU A 110 2.31 -15.38 5.10
CA LEU A 110 0.90 -15.75 5.08
C LEU A 110 0.06 -14.79 4.21
N LEU A 111 0.38 -13.49 4.20
CA LEU A 111 -0.32 -12.47 3.43
C LEU A 111 -0.17 -12.70 1.93
N VAL A 112 1.02 -13.06 1.45
CA VAL A 112 1.23 -13.43 0.05
C VAL A 112 0.32 -14.61 -0.32
N HIS A 113 0.27 -15.65 0.52
CA HIS A 113 -0.58 -16.80 0.27
C HIS A 113 -2.08 -16.47 0.33
N ALA A 114 -2.49 -15.65 1.30
CA ALA A 114 -3.87 -15.22 1.47
C ALA A 114 -4.36 -14.40 0.27
N LEU A 115 -3.53 -13.47 -0.21
CA LEU A 115 -3.82 -12.67 -1.40
C LEU A 115 -3.87 -13.52 -2.67
N SER A 116 -3.03 -14.56 -2.78
CA SER A 116 -2.90 -15.32 -4.03
C SER A 116 -3.92 -16.45 -4.16
N SER A 117 -4.32 -17.10 -3.06
CA SER A 117 -5.04 -18.38 -3.15
C SER A 117 -5.95 -18.73 -1.98
N ARG A 118 -5.82 -18.06 -0.83
CA ARG A 118 -6.53 -18.41 0.42
C ARG A 118 -7.10 -17.17 1.11
N PRO A 119 -8.05 -16.46 0.47
CA PRO A 119 -8.54 -15.17 0.97
C PRO A 119 -9.19 -15.25 2.37
N GLU A 120 -9.64 -16.42 2.81
CA GLU A 120 -10.15 -16.60 4.18
C GLU A 120 -9.07 -16.41 5.27
N LEU A 121 -7.79 -16.43 4.90
CA LEU A 121 -6.68 -16.17 5.81
C LEU A 121 -6.36 -14.67 5.97
N LEU A 122 -7.01 -13.78 5.21
CA LEU A 122 -6.73 -12.34 5.22
C LEU A 122 -6.79 -11.73 6.63
N PHE A 123 -7.71 -12.15 7.48
CA PHE A 123 -7.84 -11.60 8.84
C PHE A 123 -6.59 -11.85 9.69
N ALA A 124 -6.09 -13.08 9.68
CA ALA A 124 -4.87 -13.48 10.39
C ALA A 124 -3.63 -12.86 9.72
N ALA A 125 -3.61 -12.86 8.39
CA ALA A 125 -2.49 -12.41 7.59
C ALA A 125 -2.26 -10.88 7.63
N THR A 126 -3.29 -10.08 7.85
CA THR A 126 -3.18 -8.60 7.92
C THR A 126 -2.87 -8.07 9.32
N GLN A 127 -2.70 -8.94 10.31
CA GLN A 127 -2.42 -8.50 11.67
C GLN A 127 -0.94 -8.10 11.83
N ASP A 128 -0.70 -6.81 12.02
CA ASP A 128 0.63 -6.24 12.23
C ASP A 128 0.94 -6.07 13.72
N LEU A 129 2.15 -6.45 14.13
CA LEU A 129 2.64 -6.27 15.49
C LEU A 129 3.75 -5.22 15.58
N LEU A 130 4.25 -4.73 14.45
CA LEU A 130 5.50 -3.97 14.40
C LEU A 130 5.32 -2.50 14.07
N HIS A 131 4.20 -2.10 13.43
CA HIS A 131 4.10 -0.73 12.90
C HIS A 131 2.87 0.04 13.37
N GLN A 132 1.67 -0.53 13.22
CA GLN A 132 0.41 0.20 13.39
C GLN A 132 0.19 0.73 14.81
N SER A 133 0.45 -0.10 15.84
CA SER A 133 0.18 0.25 17.24
C SER A 133 0.97 1.47 17.72
N TYR A 134 2.22 1.61 17.26
CA TYR A 134 3.09 2.74 17.62
C TYR A 134 2.62 4.08 17.04
N ARG A 135 1.78 4.05 16.00
CA ARG A 135 1.26 5.27 15.35
C ARG A 135 -0.07 5.75 15.94
N ARG A 136 -0.61 5.07 16.95
CA ARG A 136 -1.94 5.37 17.51
C ARG A 136 -2.11 6.82 17.92
N GLU A 137 -1.13 7.40 18.60
CA GLU A 137 -1.23 8.79 19.07
C GLU A 137 -1.36 9.79 17.91
N ALA A 138 -0.81 9.47 16.73
CA ALA A 138 -0.92 10.31 15.55
C ALA A 138 -2.28 10.19 14.85
N MET A 139 -2.91 9.03 14.88
CA MET A 139 -4.14 8.73 14.15
C MET A 139 -5.15 7.94 15.01
N PRO A 140 -5.59 8.49 16.16
CA PRO A 140 -6.40 7.74 17.12
C PRO A 140 -7.71 7.24 16.49
N LYS A 141 -8.41 8.10 15.71
CA LYS A 141 -9.65 7.72 15.02
C LYS A 141 -9.47 6.58 14.03
N SER A 142 -8.37 6.59 13.26
CA SER A 142 -8.05 5.51 12.31
C SER A 142 -7.74 4.21 13.02
N MET A 143 -6.96 4.26 14.11
CA MET A 143 -6.68 3.08 14.92
C MET A 143 -7.93 2.55 15.61
N ASP A 144 -8.85 3.41 16.05
CA ASP A 144 -10.12 2.99 16.64
C ASP A 144 -11.01 2.28 15.61
N LEU A 145 -11.05 2.77 14.38
CA LEU A 145 -11.74 2.10 13.28
C LEU A 145 -11.11 0.73 12.97
N VAL A 146 -9.77 0.64 12.90
CA VAL A 146 -9.06 -0.63 12.75
C VAL A 146 -9.45 -1.59 13.88
N ASN A 147 -9.42 -1.16 15.14
CA ASN A 147 -9.77 -2.04 16.26
C ASN A 147 -11.24 -2.48 16.21
N LYS A 148 -12.15 -1.57 15.83
CA LYS A 148 -13.58 -1.88 15.67
C LYS A 148 -13.78 -3.00 14.64
N PHE A 149 -13.20 -2.86 13.46
CA PHE A 149 -13.28 -3.87 12.42
C PHE A 149 -12.59 -5.17 12.82
N ARG A 150 -11.39 -5.11 13.40
CA ARG A 150 -10.66 -6.32 13.81
C ARG A 150 -11.39 -7.10 14.91
N LYS A 151 -12.08 -6.42 15.84
CA LYS A 151 -12.95 -7.06 16.84
C LYS A 151 -14.15 -7.79 16.21
N ALA A 152 -14.60 -7.33 15.04
CA ALA A 152 -15.64 -7.97 14.25
C ALA A 152 -15.10 -9.05 13.27
N GLY A 153 -13.81 -9.42 13.35
CA GLY A 153 -13.20 -10.42 12.46
C GLY A 153 -12.84 -9.90 11.06
N VAL A 154 -12.86 -8.58 10.86
CA VAL A 154 -12.60 -7.97 9.55
C VAL A 154 -11.10 -7.67 9.38
N ALA A 155 -10.56 -7.97 8.20
CA ALA A 155 -9.15 -7.76 7.84
C ALA A 155 -8.84 -6.27 7.56
N ALA A 156 -8.89 -5.46 8.62
CA ALA A 156 -8.61 -4.04 8.59
C ALA A 156 -7.17 -3.72 9.04
N MET A 157 -6.57 -2.74 8.37
CA MET A 157 -5.23 -2.23 8.64
C MET A 157 -5.07 -0.78 8.18
N ILE A 158 -4.07 -0.08 8.70
CA ILE A 158 -3.65 1.21 8.17
C ILE A 158 -3.08 1.03 6.75
N SER A 159 -3.52 1.87 5.83
CA SER A 159 -2.97 1.96 4.47
C SER A 159 -1.70 2.81 4.49
N GLY A 160 -0.55 2.23 4.15
CA GLY A 160 0.72 2.95 4.10
C GLY A 160 1.17 3.52 5.45
N ALA A 161 1.47 4.82 5.45
CA ALA A 161 1.79 5.57 6.67
C ALA A 161 0.53 6.03 7.42
N GLY A 162 -0.67 5.81 6.87
CA GLY A 162 -1.92 6.38 7.34
C GLY A 162 -2.12 7.84 6.88
N PRO A 163 -3.25 8.46 7.25
CA PRO A 163 -4.24 7.97 8.21
C PRO A 163 -5.39 7.13 7.62
N SER A 164 -5.38 6.82 6.32
CA SER A 164 -6.42 5.98 5.72
C SER A 164 -6.41 4.55 6.26
N VAL A 165 -7.58 3.93 6.35
CA VAL A 165 -7.76 2.53 6.76
C VAL A 165 -8.17 1.71 5.54
N LEU A 166 -7.45 0.62 5.28
CA LEU A 166 -7.76 -0.34 4.23
C LEU A 166 -8.41 -1.59 4.83
N VAL A 167 -9.49 -2.04 4.22
CA VAL A 167 -10.13 -3.33 4.49
C VAL A 167 -10.02 -4.20 3.24
N LEU A 168 -9.51 -5.41 3.41
CA LEU A 168 -9.55 -6.45 2.37
C LEU A 168 -10.63 -7.47 2.72
N HIS A 169 -11.50 -7.81 1.78
CA HIS A 169 -12.61 -8.72 2.03
C HIS A 169 -13.05 -9.50 0.79
N THR A 170 -13.78 -10.59 1.02
CA THR A 170 -14.55 -11.33 0.01
C THR A 170 -16.05 -11.28 0.33
N ALA A 171 -16.45 -10.27 1.09
CA ALA A 171 -17.79 -10.13 1.65
C ALA A 171 -18.88 -10.05 0.58
N THR A 172 -20.08 -10.52 0.92
CA THR A 172 -21.30 -10.31 0.14
C THR A 172 -21.67 -8.83 0.09
N LYS A 173 -22.60 -8.46 -0.80
CA LYS A 173 -23.08 -7.07 -0.90
C LYS A 173 -23.66 -6.53 0.41
N ALA A 174 -24.42 -7.34 1.14
CA ALA A 174 -25.02 -6.91 2.41
C ALA A 174 -23.95 -6.61 3.48
N GLU A 175 -22.99 -7.52 3.63
CA GLU A 175 -21.85 -7.36 4.55
C GLU A 175 -20.96 -6.17 4.16
N HIS A 176 -20.77 -5.96 2.86
CA HIS A 176 -20.05 -4.80 2.33
C HIS A 176 -20.75 -3.49 2.72
N ASP A 177 -22.07 -3.40 2.55
CA ASP A 177 -22.84 -2.22 2.93
C ASP A 177 -22.79 -1.97 4.44
N ASP A 178 -22.72 -3.04 5.25
CA ASP A 178 -22.49 -2.96 6.70
C ASP A 178 -21.10 -2.43 7.06
N LEU A 179 -20.06 -2.79 6.31
CA LEU A 179 -18.71 -2.24 6.47
C LEU A 179 -18.70 -0.73 6.22
N ILE A 180 -19.33 -0.27 5.13
CA ILE A 180 -19.45 1.15 4.80
C ILE A 180 -20.16 1.90 5.94
N ARG A 181 -21.34 1.42 6.37
CA ARG A 181 -22.08 2.02 7.49
C ARG A 181 -21.25 2.07 8.77
N SER A 182 -20.48 1.02 9.02
CA SER A 182 -19.63 0.92 10.22
C SER A 182 -18.44 1.88 10.21
N GLY A 183 -18.01 2.39 9.04
CA GLY A 183 -16.98 3.42 8.92
C GLY A 183 -17.37 4.75 9.58
N GLY A 184 -18.67 5.07 9.62
CA GLY A 184 -19.19 6.33 10.15
C GLY A 184 -18.79 7.55 9.31
N ASP A 185 -19.22 8.73 9.76
CA ASP A 185 -19.16 9.95 8.94
C ASP A 185 -17.78 10.59 8.85
N TYR A 186 -16.85 10.19 9.73
CA TYR A 186 -15.49 10.74 9.74
C TYR A 186 -14.64 10.26 8.55
N PHE A 187 -15.03 9.15 7.93
CA PHE A 187 -14.29 8.55 6.83
C PHE A 187 -15.17 8.48 5.59
N LYS A 188 -14.64 8.97 4.47
CA LYS A 188 -15.20 8.65 3.16
C LYS A 188 -14.78 7.23 2.78
N ALA A 189 -15.75 6.35 2.62
CA ALA A 189 -15.53 5.01 2.09
C ALA A 189 -15.40 5.05 0.56
N ILE A 190 -14.42 4.35 0.02
CA ILE A 190 -14.12 4.27 -1.42
C ILE A 190 -13.86 2.81 -1.77
N ASP A 191 -14.71 2.26 -2.64
CA ASP A 191 -14.48 0.98 -3.29
C ASP A 191 -13.29 1.05 -4.24
N LEU A 192 -12.37 0.09 -4.10
CA LEU A 192 -11.20 -0.04 -4.94
C LEU A 192 -11.09 -1.47 -5.46
N GLU A 193 -10.84 -1.58 -6.76
CA GLU A 193 -10.45 -2.86 -7.35
C GLU A 193 -8.94 -3.04 -7.27
N ILE A 194 -8.48 -4.30 -7.15
CA ILE A 194 -7.06 -4.61 -7.21
C ILE A 194 -6.61 -4.56 -8.67
N SER A 195 -5.63 -3.71 -8.97
CA SER A 195 -5.10 -3.57 -10.34
C SER A 195 -4.22 -4.77 -10.70
N PRO A 196 -4.56 -5.55 -11.75
CA PRO A 196 -3.80 -6.74 -12.12
C PRO A 196 -2.50 -6.44 -12.89
N THR A 197 -2.30 -5.18 -13.27
CA THR A 197 -1.22 -4.79 -14.21
C THR A 197 -0.24 -3.78 -13.61
N GLY A 198 -0.53 -3.22 -12.43
CA GLY A 198 0.32 -2.19 -11.85
C GLY A 198 0.46 -0.95 -12.76
N VAL A 199 1.67 -0.37 -12.73
CA VAL A 199 2.05 0.79 -13.56
C VAL A 199 2.06 0.41 -15.03
N ARG A 200 1.45 1.26 -15.87
CA ARG A 200 1.49 1.12 -17.33
C ARG A 200 2.22 2.30 -17.93
N ILE A 201 3.16 2.02 -18.84
CA ILE A 201 3.85 3.04 -19.63
C ILE A 201 3.29 2.99 -21.05
N ALA A 202 2.83 4.14 -21.55
CA ALA A 202 2.45 4.32 -22.95
C ALA A 202 3.43 5.30 -23.61
N ALA A 203 3.84 4.98 -24.84
CA ALA A 203 4.53 5.95 -25.70
C ALA A 203 3.51 7.03 -26.11
N VAL A 204 3.93 8.30 -26.03
CA VAL A 204 3.13 9.45 -26.50
C VAL A 204 3.22 9.56 -28.01
#